data_AF-A0A6M2AC68-F1
#
_entry.id   AF-A0A6M2AC68-F1
#
_cell.length_a   1.000
_cell.length_b   1.000
_cell.length_c   1.000
_cell.angle_alpha   90.00
_cell.angle_beta   90.00
_cell.angle_gamma   90.00
#
_symmetry.space_group_name_H-M   'P 1'
#
loop_
_entity.id
_entity.type
_entity.pdbx_description
1 polymer ?
#
loop_
_entity_poly.entity_id
_entity_poly.type
_entity_poly.pdbx_seq_one_letter_code
_entity_poly.pdbx_strand_id
1 'polypeptide(L)'
;SLDGAGSITIGPNSVGLHLQEKALVFGGDVLTSTDIAVVVGRLKIGTLNLEALKQKISHFSPSQDVDHLIAQIDQDLHKKLVEGIKYTLASIEDFPPHLVLVGGGASLFDLDVLNELMPKQFRTITIPKAAGVANALGAGMSSIGAKFVQVYDYDQIRRDAAIAEATEEAKKIAIAKGAMPDSIRVANIIETQINYLKGQPHETSVSVVGIDMGNIRVSRSSHHLQSSRGASKTASENLSQEVEPLISVAQTKRNDKVEGGALMKRAKPLSTVSIGDIALGAGLLGSGGGGSPVLGHQLALNAIKKGGEIRTISLDELPDDARVVVFGAMGSPVVVDERVPAFDEGIMAIREFEKKHGKNVDALVLAEGGGMNCTYPLFVASALNIPVVDADCMGRAFPGIHMVTPNIYGNFEQHFAALSNGRTSVLIQGDDDSFSSLETKARKATIDLGGVVSLAFMPMSGVEAKKWTIKGTLSIAESMGKAVRMSDGLSFAQRLEALNKVLEDTQYKKARKIFEGNIIKVINSSQEISGFNVGGFIIE
;
A
#
# COMPACT_ATOMS: atom_id res chain seq x y z
N SER A 1 13.53 -5.93 29.30
CA SER A 1 12.88 -4.88 30.12
C SER A 1 11.86 -5.52 31.02
N LEU A 2 11.42 -4.84 32.09
CA LEU A 2 10.20 -5.22 32.80
C LEU A 2 9.03 -4.46 32.16
N ASP A 3 7.91 -5.12 31.92
CA ASP A 3 6.67 -4.43 31.55
C ASP A 3 6.04 -3.73 32.77
N GLY A 4 4.95 -2.98 32.55
CA GLY A 4 4.22 -2.29 33.63
C GLY A 4 3.61 -3.22 34.69
N ALA A 5 3.63 -4.54 34.47
CA ALA A 5 3.16 -5.58 35.40
C ALA A 5 4.32 -6.34 36.10
N GLY A 6 5.58 -5.97 35.84
CA GLY A 6 6.76 -6.62 36.41
C GLY A 6 7.17 -7.93 35.73
N SER A 7 6.62 -8.22 34.53
CA SER A 7 7.01 -9.37 33.72
C SER A 7 8.17 -9.03 32.78
N ILE A 8 9.03 -10.00 32.48
CA ILE A 8 10.21 -9.77 31.65
C ILE A 8 9.85 -9.83 30.18
N THR A 9 10.24 -8.80 29.45
CA THR A 9 10.02 -8.64 28.02
C THR A 9 11.34 -8.58 27.27
N ILE A 10 11.41 -9.31 26.16
CA ILE A 10 12.57 -9.38 25.25
C ILE A 10 12.28 -8.49 24.03
N GLY A 11 13.10 -7.46 23.78
CA GLY A 11 12.93 -6.53 22.66
C GLY A 11 11.76 -5.53 22.85
N PRO A 12 11.43 -4.68 21.85
CA PRO A 12 11.98 -4.67 20.49
C PRO A 12 13.37 -4.02 20.37
N ASN A 13 13.83 -3.32 21.42
CA ASN A 13 15.12 -2.64 21.41
C ASN A 13 16.28 -3.64 21.32
N SER A 14 17.28 -3.29 20.50
CA SER A 14 18.50 -4.09 20.30
C SER A 14 19.74 -3.24 20.55
N VAL A 15 20.76 -3.83 21.15
CA VAL A 15 22.08 -3.19 21.30
C VAL A 15 22.89 -3.21 19.99
N GLY A 16 22.49 -4.04 19.02
CA GLY A 16 23.04 -4.05 17.67
C GLY A 16 24.57 -4.10 17.64
N LEU A 17 25.18 -3.11 16.97
CA LEU A 17 26.64 -2.99 16.83
C LEU A 17 27.38 -2.75 18.15
N HIS A 18 26.68 -2.31 19.19
CA HIS A 18 27.24 -2.05 20.53
C HIS A 18 27.19 -3.27 21.45
N LEU A 19 27.00 -4.49 20.90
CA LEU A 19 26.92 -5.71 21.69
C LEU A 19 28.15 -5.91 22.59
N GLN A 20 29.36 -5.66 22.06
CA GLN A 20 30.61 -5.80 22.80
C GLN A 20 30.79 -4.76 23.92
N GLU A 21 30.07 -3.64 23.84
CA GLU A 21 30.15 -2.56 24.84
C GLU A 21 29.06 -2.73 25.91
N LYS A 22 27.86 -3.14 25.50
CA LYS A 22 26.65 -3.08 26.35
C LYS A 22 26.21 -4.42 26.94
N ALA A 23 26.49 -5.55 26.31
CA ALA A 23 26.04 -6.84 26.84
C ALA A 23 26.82 -7.22 28.11
N LEU A 24 26.14 -7.89 29.05
CA LEU A 24 26.71 -8.24 30.35
C LEU A 24 27.96 -9.12 30.21
N VAL A 25 27.96 -10.07 29.27
CA VAL A 25 29.04 -11.03 28.98
C VAL A 25 30.35 -10.37 28.55
N PHE A 26 30.30 -9.13 28.06
CA PHE A 26 31.48 -8.32 27.75
C PHE A 26 31.82 -7.27 28.82
N GLY A 27 31.05 -7.23 29.92
CA GLY A 27 31.26 -6.30 31.01
C GLY A 27 30.28 -5.13 31.06
N GLY A 28 29.36 -5.01 30.09
CA GLY A 28 28.34 -3.97 30.04
C GLY A 28 27.25 -4.09 31.11
N ASP A 29 26.17 -3.33 30.91
CA ASP A 29 25.08 -3.10 31.85
C ASP A 29 23.69 -3.50 31.31
N VAL A 30 23.60 -3.97 30.05
CA VAL A 30 22.35 -4.39 29.43
C VAL A 30 22.26 -5.91 29.35
N LEU A 31 21.22 -6.49 29.94
CA LEU A 31 20.87 -7.90 29.76
C LEU A 31 20.38 -8.16 28.33
N THR A 32 21.06 -9.05 27.61
CA THR A 32 20.78 -9.41 26.22
C THR A 32 20.50 -10.90 26.05
N SER A 33 19.86 -11.28 24.94
CA SER A 33 19.68 -12.68 24.56
C SER A 33 21.02 -13.41 24.37
N THR A 34 22.10 -12.69 24.04
CA THR A 34 23.45 -13.25 23.91
C THR A 34 24.00 -13.72 25.26
N ASP A 35 23.72 -12.97 26.33
CA ASP A 35 24.13 -13.34 27.69
C ASP A 35 23.50 -14.67 28.11
N ILE A 36 22.20 -14.82 27.86
CA ILE A 36 21.45 -16.06 28.13
C ILE A 36 22.03 -17.23 27.34
N ALA A 37 22.28 -17.04 26.04
CA ALA A 37 22.86 -18.07 25.18
C ALA A 37 24.27 -18.51 25.62
N VAL A 38 25.07 -17.63 26.23
CA VAL A 38 26.37 -18.00 26.83
C VAL A 38 26.16 -18.81 28.11
N VAL A 39 25.25 -18.39 28.99
CA VAL A 39 25.01 -19.08 30.27
C VAL A 39 24.47 -20.50 30.09
N VAL A 40 23.58 -20.69 29.14
CA VAL A 40 23.03 -22.02 28.78
C VAL A 40 23.98 -22.84 27.90
N GLY A 41 25.16 -22.31 27.56
CA GLY A 41 26.24 -23.03 26.88
C GLY A 41 26.15 -23.12 25.36
N ARG A 42 25.23 -22.39 24.72
CA ARG A 42 25.08 -22.37 23.24
C ARG A 42 26.11 -21.47 22.55
N LEU A 43 26.63 -20.47 23.26
CA LEU A 43 27.68 -19.58 22.77
C LEU A 43 28.92 -19.58 23.66
N LYS A 44 30.09 -19.43 23.04
CA LYS A 44 31.38 -19.30 23.72
C LYS A 44 32.04 -17.99 23.30
N ILE A 45 31.50 -16.88 23.79
CA ILE A 45 31.98 -15.52 23.54
C ILE A 45 31.93 -14.72 24.85
N GLY A 46 32.53 -13.53 24.86
CA GLY A 46 32.58 -12.67 26.04
C GLY A 46 33.90 -12.73 26.80
N THR A 47 34.01 -11.86 27.79
CA THR A 47 35.19 -11.73 28.67
C THR A 47 34.90 -12.21 30.09
N LEU A 48 33.62 -12.29 30.48
CA LEU A 48 33.21 -12.80 31.78
C LEU A 48 33.12 -14.33 31.80
N ASN A 49 33.46 -14.93 32.93
CA ASN A 49 33.18 -16.34 33.20
C ASN A 49 31.69 -16.55 33.56
N LEU A 50 31.24 -17.81 33.55
CA LEU A 50 29.82 -18.16 33.75
C LEU A 50 29.29 -17.72 35.12
N GLU A 51 30.09 -17.85 36.19
CA GLU A 51 29.68 -17.47 37.54
C GLU A 51 29.46 -15.96 37.67
N ALA A 52 30.41 -15.16 37.17
CA ALA A 52 30.30 -13.70 37.17
C ALA A 52 29.14 -13.21 36.29
N LEU A 53 28.88 -13.89 35.16
CA LEU A 53 27.75 -13.57 34.30
C LEU A 53 26.41 -13.88 34.98
N LYS A 54 26.26 -15.06 35.60
CA LYS A 54 25.07 -15.42 36.39
C LYS A 54 24.84 -14.44 37.54
N GLN A 55 25.90 -14.04 38.24
CA GLN A 55 25.81 -13.04 39.30
C GLN A 55 25.27 -11.70 38.77
N LYS A 56 25.76 -11.23 37.60
CA LYS A 56 25.22 -10.01 36.99
C LYS A 56 23.74 -10.15 36.58
N ILE A 57 23.35 -11.29 36.03
CA ILE A 57 21.95 -11.56 35.65
C ILE A 57 21.04 -11.56 36.89
N SER A 58 21.53 -12.00 38.04
CA SER A 58 20.74 -12.02 39.29
C SER A 58 20.17 -10.65 39.69
N HIS A 59 20.86 -9.55 39.33
CA HIS A 59 20.39 -8.19 39.60
C HIS A 59 19.12 -7.79 38.82
N PHE A 60 18.77 -8.55 37.78
CA PHE A 60 17.56 -8.34 36.99
C PHE A 60 16.38 -9.21 37.45
N SER A 61 16.60 -10.07 38.47
CA SER A 61 15.59 -10.98 39.02
C SER A 61 14.92 -10.37 40.26
N PRO A 62 13.59 -10.20 40.28
CA PRO A 62 12.85 -9.93 41.51
C PRO A 62 12.84 -11.13 42.48
N SER A 63 13.04 -12.36 41.96
CA SER A 63 13.10 -13.62 42.69
C SER A 63 14.54 -14.08 42.96
N GLN A 64 14.80 -14.82 44.05
CA GLN A 64 16.13 -15.34 44.37
C GLN A 64 16.62 -16.48 43.44
N ASP A 65 15.79 -16.96 42.52
CA ASP A 65 16.14 -18.06 41.61
C ASP A 65 16.54 -17.55 40.22
N VAL A 66 17.85 -17.40 40.03
CA VAL A 66 18.46 -16.92 38.79
C VAL A 66 18.41 -17.97 37.69
N ASP A 67 18.45 -19.26 38.04
CA ASP A 67 18.43 -20.34 37.06
C ASP A 67 17.02 -20.48 36.45
N HIS A 68 15.97 -20.35 37.27
CA HIS A 68 14.59 -20.26 36.77
C HIS A 68 14.40 -19.07 35.83
N LEU A 69 14.95 -17.90 36.18
CA LEU A 69 14.91 -16.71 35.34
C LEU A 69 15.54 -16.94 33.96
N ILE A 70 16.75 -17.51 33.94
CA ILE A 70 17.47 -17.80 32.70
C ILE A 70 16.68 -18.77 31.84
N ALA A 71 16.13 -19.84 32.44
CA ALA A 71 15.31 -20.82 31.74
C ALA A 71 14.03 -20.20 31.15
N GLN A 72 13.38 -19.30 31.89
CA GLN A 72 12.20 -18.59 31.42
C GLN A 72 12.52 -17.68 30.23
N ILE A 73 13.57 -16.85 30.32
CA ILE A 73 13.99 -15.95 29.24
C ILE A 73 14.37 -16.76 27.99
N ASP A 74 15.06 -17.88 28.18
CA ASP A 74 15.41 -18.78 27.09
C ASP A 74 14.17 -19.35 26.40
N GLN A 75 13.20 -19.86 27.17
CA GLN A 75 11.96 -20.40 26.63
C GLN A 75 11.15 -19.34 25.87
N ASP A 76 11.07 -18.12 26.42
CA ASP A 76 10.34 -17.00 25.81
C ASP A 76 11.02 -16.51 24.53
N LEU A 77 12.36 -16.56 24.45
CA LEU A 77 13.11 -16.28 23.23
C LEU A 77 12.73 -17.26 22.10
N HIS A 78 12.64 -18.56 22.41
CA HIS A 78 12.22 -19.58 21.44
C HIS A 78 10.77 -19.38 20.99
N LYS A 79 9.84 -19.17 21.94
CA LYS A 79 8.42 -18.91 21.63
C LYS A 79 8.27 -17.69 20.72
N LYS A 80 9.02 -16.62 20.99
CA LYS A 80 8.97 -15.40 20.18
C LYS A 80 9.45 -15.61 18.74
N LEU A 81 10.49 -16.42 18.53
CA LEU A 81 10.91 -16.83 17.19
C LEU A 81 9.81 -17.65 16.50
N VAL A 82 9.23 -18.63 17.20
CA VAL A 82 8.16 -19.50 16.69
C VAL A 82 6.93 -18.69 16.28
N GLU A 83 6.53 -17.69 17.08
CA GLU A 83 5.45 -16.77 16.72
C GLU A 83 5.76 -15.98 15.45
N GLY A 84 6.97 -15.42 15.33
CA GLY A 84 7.41 -14.73 14.12
C GLY A 84 7.40 -15.61 12.87
N ILE A 85 7.82 -16.87 13.02
CA ILE A 85 7.78 -17.88 11.97
C ILE A 85 6.33 -18.20 11.56
N LYS A 86 5.44 -18.42 12.54
CA LYS A 86 4.01 -18.70 12.31
C LYS A 86 3.29 -17.56 11.60
N TYR A 87 3.71 -16.31 11.77
CA TYR A 87 3.14 -15.18 11.02
C TYR A 87 3.50 -15.15 9.54
N THR A 88 4.59 -15.81 9.17
CA THR A 88 5.14 -15.77 7.82
C THR A 88 4.85 -17.05 7.04
N LEU A 89 4.62 -18.17 7.73
CA LEU A 89 4.25 -19.45 7.12
C LEU A 89 2.77 -19.48 6.78
N ALA A 90 2.45 -19.69 5.50
CA ALA A 90 1.16 -20.26 5.14
C ALA A 90 1.09 -21.73 5.61
N SER A 91 -0.12 -22.17 5.94
CA SER A 91 -0.45 -23.56 6.27
C SER A 91 -0.09 -24.50 5.09
N ILE A 92 1.01 -25.25 5.18
CA ILE A 92 1.36 -26.30 4.22
C ILE A 92 1.36 -27.64 4.98
N GLU A 93 0.16 -28.15 5.32
CA GLU A 93 0.01 -29.41 6.07
C GLU A 93 0.46 -30.62 5.23
N ASP A 94 0.27 -30.58 3.91
CA ASP A 94 0.57 -31.73 3.03
C ASP A 94 2.05 -31.86 2.65
N PHE A 95 2.85 -30.79 2.79
CA PHE A 95 4.28 -30.81 2.48
C PHE A 95 5.08 -29.85 3.37
N PRO A 96 5.39 -30.24 4.62
CA PRO A 96 6.07 -29.35 5.56
C PRO A 96 7.47 -28.97 5.00
N PRO A 97 7.80 -27.66 4.95
CA PRO A 97 9.05 -27.19 4.36
C PRO A 97 10.28 -27.50 5.24
N HIS A 98 11.47 -27.21 4.73
CA HIS A 98 12.71 -27.20 5.52
C HIS A 98 12.94 -25.79 6.11
N LEU A 99 13.12 -25.68 7.42
CA LEU A 99 13.50 -24.43 8.08
C LEU A 99 15.03 -24.35 8.16
N VAL A 100 15.61 -23.33 7.53
CA VAL A 100 17.05 -23.05 7.62
C VAL A 100 17.27 -21.76 8.40
N LEU A 101 17.83 -21.89 9.61
CA LEU A 101 18.15 -20.77 10.48
C LEU A 101 19.54 -20.23 10.13
N VAL A 102 19.60 -18.97 9.72
CA VAL A 102 20.84 -18.30 9.28
C VAL A 102 21.03 -16.95 10.00
N GLY A 103 22.23 -16.38 9.84
CA GLY A 103 22.67 -15.18 10.55
C GLY A 103 23.32 -15.48 11.90
N GLY A 104 24.02 -14.50 12.46
CA GLY A 104 24.71 -14.66 13.75
C GLY A 104 23.79 -14.94 14.94
N GLY A 105 22.50 -14.56 14.84
CA GLY A 105 21.49 -14.84 15.85
C GLY A 105 20.97 -16.28 15.85
N ALA A 106 21.27 -17.09 14.83
CA ALA A 106 20.82 -18.48 14.77
C ALA A 106 21.34 -19.31 15.95
N SER A 107 22.52 -18.99 16.45
CA SER A 107 23.16 -19.66 17.60
C SER A 107 22.51 -19.35 18.96
N LEU A 108 21.50 -18.47 19.00
CA LEU A 108 20.72 -18.22 20.22
C LEU A 108 19.73 -19.34 20.51
N PHE A 109 19.38 -20.15 19.51
CA PHE A 109 18.28 -21.10 19.57
C PHE A 109 18.74 -22.55 19.60
N ASP A 110 17.94 -23.37 20.24
CA ASP A 110 18.07 -24.81 20.39
C ASP A 110 17.17 -25.53 19.39
N LEU A 111 17.75 -26.45 18.61
CA LEU A 111 16.99 -27.17 17.58
C LEU A 111 15.94 -28.11 18.18
N ASP A 112 16.22 -28.73 19.33
CA ASP A 112 15.30 -29.68 19.95
C ASP A 112 14.09 -28.95 20.52
N VAL A 113 14.32 -27.82 21.20
CA VAL A 113 13.23 -26.94 21.69
C VAL A 113 12.38 -26.40 20.53
N LEU A 114 12.99 -26.00 19.42
CA LEU A 114 12.23 -25.54 18.25
C LEU A 114 11.40 -26.66 17.62
N ASN A 115 11.93 -27.89 17.56
CA ASN A 115 11.19 -29.06 17.08
C ASN A 115 10.00 -29.38 17.99
N GLU A 116 10.15 -29.26 19.32
CA GLU A 116 9.07 -29.45 20.29
C GLU A 116 7.97 -28.39 20.19
N LEU A 117 8.34 -27.12 19.95
CA LEU A 117 7.39 -26.00 19.84
C LEU A 117 6.66 -25.95 18.48
N MET A 118 7.20 -26.59 17.45
CA MET A 118 6.67 -26.62 16.09
C MET A 118 6.57 -28.05 15.54
N PRO A 119 5.89 -28.98 16.25
CA PRO A 119 5.89 -30.38 15.88
C PRO A 119 5.19 -30.56 14.53
N LYS A 120 5.84 -31.30 13.61
CA LYS A 120 5.34 -31.60 12.25
C LYS A 120 5.14 -30.39 11.33
N GLN A 121 5.49 -29.18 11.77
CA GLN A 121 5.37 -27.97 10.95
C GLN A 121 6.47 -27.87 9.88
N PHE A 122 7.64 -28.46 10.17
CA PHE A 122 8.77 -28.53 9.26
C PHE A 122 9.27 -29.96 9.12
N ARG A 123 9.73 -30.34 7.94
CA ARG A 123 10.37 -31.64 7.71
C ARG A 123 11.68 -31.74 8.46
N THR A 124 12.47 -30.66 8.44
CA THR A 124 13.68 -30.51 9.25
C THR A 124 13.88 -29.05 9.63
N ILE A 125 14.45 -28.82 10.80
CA ILE A 125 15.00 -27.53 11.22
C ILE A 125 16.53 -27.67 11.25
N THR A 126 17.26 -26.74 10.64
CA THR A 126 18.72 -26.86 10.52
C THR A 126 19.39 -25.50 10.69
N ILE A 127 20.52 -25.48 11.41
CA ILE A 127 21.46 -24.37 11.45
C ILE A 127 22.71 -24.82 10.67
N PRO A 128 22.94 -24.32 9.44
CA PRO A 128 24.12 -24.69 8.66
C PRO A 128 25.42 -24.22 9.34
N LYS A 129 26.54 -24.92 9.10
CA LYS A 129 27.86 -24.53 9.63
C LYS A 129 28.25 -23.08 9.30
N ALA A 130 27.85 -22.58 8.13
CA ALA A 130 28.13 -21.22 7.67
C ALA A 130 26.96 -20.24 7.91
N ALA A 131 26.03 -20.54 8.83
CA ALA A 131 24.87 -19.71 9.13
C ALA A 131 25.23 -18.23 9.37
N GLY A 132 26.29 -17.96 10.14
CA GLY A 132 26.75 -16.61 10.47
C GLY A 132 27.14 -15.73 9.27
N VAL A 133 27.44 -16.34 8.11
CA VAL A 133 27.84 -15.64 6.88
C VAL A 133 26.91 -15.91 5.70
N ALA A 134 25.71 -16.47 5.94
CA ALA A 134 24.79 -16.88 4.88
C ALA A 134 24.41 -15.75 3.91
N ASN A 135 24.24 -14.52 4.41
CA ASN A 135 23.94 -13.37 3.54
C ASN A 135 25.10 -13.01 2.62
N ALA A 136 26.34 -13.11 3.11
CA ALA A 136 27.53 -12.90 2.29
C ALA A 136 27.70 -14.02 1.25
N LEU A 137 27.41 -15.26 1.62
CA LEU A 137 27.34 -16.39 0.69
C LEU A 137 26.26 -16.16 -0.38
N GLY A 138 25.05 -15.74 0.02
CA GLY A 138 23.96 -15.45 -0.91
C GLY A 138 24.31 -14.32 -1.88
N ALA A 139 24.96 -13.26 -1.40
CA ALA A 139 25.48 -12.20 -2.26
C ALA A 139 26.57 -12.71 -3.22
N GLY A 140 27.50 -13.55 -2.73
CA GLY A 140 28.56 -14.14 -3.55
C GLY A 140 28.08 -15.20 -4.54
N MET A 141 26.92 -15.80 -4.32
CA MET A 141 26.27 -16.77 -5.22
C MET A 141 25.23 -16.12 -6.16
N SER A 142 25.06 -14.80 -6.06
CA SER A 142 24.01 -14.11 -6.82
C SER A 142 24.30 -14.12 -8.32
N SER A 143 23.24 -14.36 -9.09
CA SER A 143 23.28 -14.22 -10.55
C SER A 143 23.06 -12.77 -10.95
N ILE A 144 23.55 -12.38 -12.12
CA ILE A 144 23.29 -11.05 -12.68
C ILE A 144 21.86 -11.02 -13.21
N GLY A 145 21.04 -10.16 -12.60
CA GLY A 145 19.67 -9.89 -13.00
C GLY A 145 19.53 -8.60 -13.82
N ALA A 146 18.68 -8.64 -14.84
CA ALA A 146 18.21 -7.46 -15.55
C ALA A 146 16.71 -7.51 -15.78
N LYS A 147 16.10 -6.33 -15.82
CA LYS A 147 14.69 -6.13 -16.12
C LYS A 147 14.59 -5.06 -17.19
N PHE A 148 13.78 -5.31 -18.22
CA PHE A 148 13.39 -4.34 -19.22
C PHE A 148 11.87 -4.19 -19.19
N VAL A 149 11.38 -2.96 -19.29
CA VAL A 149 9.95 -2.64 -19.29
C VAL A 149 9.69 -1.63 -20.40
N GLN A 150 8.73 -1.92 -21.26
CA GLN A 150 8.31 -1.03 -22.35
C GLN A 150 6.83 -1.25 -22.70
N VAL A 151 6.16 -0.18 -23.14
CA VAL A 151 4.79 -0.26 -23.68
C VAL A 151 4.83 -0.59 -25.16
N TYR A 152 4.10 -1.62 -25.57
CA TYR A 152 3.92 -2.04 -26.95
C TYR A 152 2.43 -1.98 -27.32
N ASP A 153 2.11 -1.44 -28.50
CA ASP A 153 0.74 -1.48 -29.04
C ASP A 153 0.56 -2.73 -29.91
N TYR A 154 -0.23 -3.69 -29.44
CA TYR A 154 -0.42 -4.98 -30.12
C TYR A 154 -1.23 -4.89 -31.43
N ASP A 155 -1.84 -3.75 -31.72
CA ASP A 155 -2.39 -3.48 -33.06
C ASP A 155 -1.29 -3.15 -34.07
N GLN A 156 -0.11 -2.70 -33.61
CA GLN A 156 1.01 -2.29 -34.45
C GLN A 156 2.12 -3.34 -34.50
N ILE A 157 2.32 -4.11 -33.43
CA ILE A 157 3.31 -5.19 -33.34
C ILE A 157 2.65 -6.46 -32.82
N ARG A 158 2.98 -7.62 -33.43
CA ARG A 158 2.47 -8.88 -32.90
C ARG A 158 3.06 -9.13 -31.50
N ARG A 159 2.22 -9.62 -30.58
CA ARG A 159 2.61 -9.94 -29.19
C ARG A 159 3.89 -10.78 -29.08
N ASP A 160 4.04 -11.81 -29.91
CA ASP A 160 5.23 -12.67 -29.92
C ASP A 160 6.50 -11.90 -30.29
N ALA A 161 6.41 -10.96 -31.24
CA ALA A 161 7.51 -10.08 -31.62
C ALA A 161 7.85 -9.06 -30.52
N ALA A 162 6.85 -8.46 -29.87
CA ALA A 162 7.05 -7.51 -28.77
C ALA A 162 7.79 -8.16 -27.58
N ILE A 163 7.36 -9.37 -27.19
CA ILE A 163 8.02 -10.14 -26.13
C ILE A 163 9.46 -10.50 -26.53
N ALA A 164 9.69 -10.89 -27.78
CA ALA A 164 11.02 -11.20 -28.27
C ALA A 164 11.95 -9.98 -28.22
N GLU A 165 11.47 -8.82 -28.66
CA GLU A 165 12.20 -7.55 -28.60
C GLU A 165 12.56 -7.17 -27.15
N ALA A 166 11.57 -7.16 -26.25
CA ALA A 166 11.77 -6.87 -24.83
C ALA A 166 12.73 -7.86 -24.16
N THR A 167 12.71 -9.13 -24.57
CA THR A 167 13.65 -10.15 -24.10
C THR A 167 15.07 -9.87 -24.55
N GLU A 168 15.27 -9.48 -25.81
CA GLU A 168 16.60 -9.13 -26.32
C GLU A 168 17.15 -7.86 -25.64
N GLU A 169 16.33 -6.85 -25.37
CA GLU A 169 16.75 -5.67 -24.60
C GLU A 169 17.11 -6.03 -23.15
N ALA A 170 16.31 -6.86 -22.48
CA ALA A 170 16.65 -7.34 -21.14
C ALA A 170 17.98 -8.12 -21.11
N LYS A 171 18.24 -8.95 -22.13
CA LYS A 171 19.52 -9.66 -22.30
C LYS A 171 20.68 -8.69 -22.50
N LYS A 172 20.55 -7.68 -23.36
CA LYS A 172 21.58 -6.65 -23.56
C LYS A 172 21.95 -5.96 -22.26
N ILE A 173 20.96 -5.60 -21.43
CA ILE A 173 21.18 -5.00 -20.12
C ILE A 173 21.93 -5.98 -19.19
N ALA A 174 21.57 -7.27 -19.17
CA ALA A 174 22.27 -8.27 -18.38
C ALA A 174 23.74 -8.45 -18.82
N ILE A 175 23.99 -8.51 -20.13
CA ILE A 175 25.34 -8.62 -20.70
C ILE A 175 26.17 -7.38 -20.34
N ALA A 176 25.59 -6.18 -20.46
CA ALA A 176 26.25 -4.94 -20.07
C ALA A 176 26.61 -4.89 -18.57
N LYS A 177 25.84 -5.60 -17.72
CA LYS A 177 26.14 -5.79 -16.30
C LYS A 177 27.17 -6.90 -16.02
N GLY A 178 27.61 -7.64 -17.03
CA GLY A 178 28.62 -8.71 -16.92
C GLY A 178 28.09 -10.14 -17.04
N ALA A 179 26.81 -10.35 -17.36
CA ALA A 179 26.26 -11.70 -17.49
C ALA A 179 26.84 -12.41 -18.73
N MET A 180 27.18 -13.69 -18.61
CA MET A 180 27.58 -14.50 -19.77
C MET A 180 26.39 -14.66 -20.73
N PRO A 181 26.52 -14.28 -22.02
CA PRO A 181 25.41 -14.32 -22.98
C PRO A 181 24.66 -15.66 -23.03
N ASP A 182 25.40 -16.78 -23.13
CA ASP A 182 24.82 -18.12 -23.27
C ASP A 182 24.17 -18.66 -21.97
N SER A 183 24.42 -18.00 -20.84
CA SER A 183 23.84 -18.38 -19.54
C SER A 183 22.52 -17.66 -19.25
N ILE A 184 22.17 -16.63 -20.03
CA ILE A 184 21.03 -15.79 -19.74
C ILE A 184 19.74 -16.53 -20.09
N ARG A 185 18.88 -16.67 -19.08
CA ARG A 185 17.53 -17.23 -19.22
C ARG A 185 16.49 -16.23 -18.76
N VAL A 186 15.31 -16.31 -19.36
CA VAL A 186 14.14 -15.54 -18.92
C VAL A 186 13.69 -16.08 -17.57
N ALA A 187 13.61 -15.18 -16.58
CA ALA A 187 13.11 -15.48 -15.25
C ALA A 187 11.60 -15.24 -15.16
N ASN A 188 11.12 -14.16 -15.76
CA ASN A 188 9.70 -13.82 -15.77
C ASN A 188 9.34 -12.90 -16.95
N ILE A 189 8.12 -13.01 -17.45
CA ILE A 189 7.50 -12.10 -18.40
C ILE A 189 6.16 -11.69 -17.81
N ILE A 190 5.95 -10.39 -17.66
CA ILE A 190 4.70 -9.81 -17.17
C ILE A 190 4.17 -8.90 -18.26
N GLU A 191 2.91 -9.07 -18.63
CA GLU A 191 2.20 -8.20 -19.55
C GLU A 191 0.98 -7.63 -18.84
N THR A 192 0.78 -6.33 -18.96
CA THR A 192 -0.36 -5.62 -18.38
C THR A 192 -0.97 -4.70 -19.44
N GLN A 193 -2.22 -4.96 -19.83
CA GLN A 193 -2.94 -4.07 -20.75
C GLN A 193 -3.21 -2.71 -20.10
N ILE A 194 -2.90 -1.64 -20.82
CA ILE A 194 -3.17 -0.27 -20.39
C ILE A 194 -4.52 0.15 -20.94
N ASN A 195 -5.52 0.20 -20.08
CA ASN A 195 -6.88 0.54 -20.49
C ASN A 195 -7.01 2.03 -20.83
N TYR A 196 -8.12 2.37 -21.49
CA TYR A 196 -8.48 3.74 -21.84
C TYR A 196 -7.45 4.44 -22.74
N LEU A 197 -6.64 3.70 -23.47
CA LEU A 197 -5.80 4.22 -24.53
C LEU A 197 -6.25 3.63 -25.88
N LYS A 198 -6.00 4.35 -26.96
CA LYS A 198 -6.32 3.87 -28.30
C LYS A 198 -5.37 2.71 -28.67
N GLY A 199 -5.92 1.70 -29.35
CA GLY A 199 -5.17 0.50 -29.77
C GLY A 199 -5.22 -0.61 -28.72
N GLN A 200 -4.21 -1.47 -28.71
CA GLN A 200 -4.00 -2.48 -27.67
C GLN A 200 -2.64 -2.29 -26.97
N PRO A 201 -2.43 -1.16 -26.25
CA PRO A 201 -1.19 -0.94 -25.53
C PRO A 201 -1.06 -1.88 -24.32
N HIS A 202 0.07 -2.56 -24.24
CA HIS A 202 0.46 -3.46 -23.16
C HIS A 202 1.84 -3.05 -22.62
N GLU A 203 1.94 -2.79 -21.32
CA GLU A 203 3.23 -2.73 -20.64
C GLU A 203 3.78 -4.16 -20.58
N THR A 204 4.91 -4.38 -21.25
CA THR A 204 5.63 -5.67 -21.27
C THR A 204 6.91 -5.54 -20.46
N SER A 205 7.01 -6.35 -19.41
CA SER A 205 8.14 -6.40 -18.48
C SER A 205 8.80 -7.77 -18.56
N VAL A 206 10.06 -7.82 -19.03
CA VAL A 206 10.86 -9.05 -19.08
C VAL A 206 12.00 -8.97 -18.08
N SER A 207 12.07 -9.96 -17.19
CA SER A 207 13.19 -10.17 -16.27
C SER A 207 14.03 -11.35 -16.74
N VAL A 208 15.35 -11.17 -16.80
CA VAL A 208 16.32 -12.20 -17.15
C VAL A 208 17.36 -12.36 -16.05
N VAL A 209 17.94 -13.56 -15.96
CA VAL A 209 19.04 -13.88 -15.04
C VAL A 209 20.14 -14.62 -15.80
N GLY A 210 21.40 -14.27 -15.53
CA GLY A 210 22.57 -14.93 -16.10
C GLY A 210 23.70 -15.06 -15.08
N ILE A 211 24.65 -15.94 -15.37
CA ILE A 211 25.81 -16.22 -14.52
C ILE A 211 26.83 -15.09 -14.67
N ASP A 212 27.36 -14.63 -13.53
CA ASP A 212 28.52 -13.74 -13.48
C ASP A 212 29.80 -14.59 -13.64
N MET A 213 30.46 -14.47 -14.79
CA MET A 213 31.88 -14.77 -14.86
C MET A 213 32.58 -13.49 -14.48
N GLY A 214 32.75 -13.28 -13.17
CA GLY A 214 33.57 -12.18 -12.69
C GLY A 214 34.83 -12.19 -13.54
N ASN A 215 35.15 -11.07 -14.19
CA ASN A 215 36.43 -10.94 -14.85
C ASN A 215 37.48 -11.24 -13.77
N ILE A 216 37.98 -12.49 -13.70
CA ILE A 216 39.19 -12.81 -12.95
C ILE A 216 40.34 -12.24 -13.78
N ARG A 217 40.36 -10.91 -13.89
CA ARG A 217 41.58 -10.16 -14.13
C ARG A 217 42.18 -10.01 -12.75
N VAL A 218 43.17 -10.85 -12.45
CA VAL A 218 44.17 -10.53 -11.44
C VAL A 218 44.97 -9.34 -11.98
N SER A 219 44.39 -8.13 -11.97
CA SER A 219 45.16 -6.92 -12.15
C SER A 219 45.74 -6.55 -10.80
N ARG A 220 47.03 -6.87 -10.60
CA ARG A 220 47.85 -6.12 -9.65
C ARG A 220 47.93 -4.69 -10.16
N SER A 221 47.00 -3.85 -9.74
CA SER A 221 47.08 -2.41 -9.90
C SER A 221 46.60 -1.77 -8.62
N SER A 222 47.57 -1.40 -7.78
CA SER A 222 47.43 -0.48 -6.68
C SER A 222 46.90 0.85 -7.20
N HIS A 223 45.60 1.07 -7.11
CA HIS A 223 45.01 2.39 -7.22
C HIS A 223 44.20 2.72 -5.98
N HIS A 224 44.65 3.77 -5.30
CA HIS A 224 43.95 4.46 -4.23
C HIS A 224 42.55 4.86 -4.72
N LEU A 225 41.52 4.28 -4.09
CA LEU A 225 40.18 4.83 -4.09
C LEU A 225 40.18 6.07 -3.18
N GLN A 226 40.28 7.25 -3.80
CA GLN A 226 39.81 8.48 -3.17
C GLN A 226 38.28 8.42 -3.08
N SER A 227 37.76 8.67 -1.89
CA SER A 227 36.34 8.75 -1.62
C SER A 227 35.75 10.01 -2.28
N SER A 228 35.00 9.83 -3.36
CA SER A 228 34.12 10.89 -3.88
C SER A 228 32.86 10.98 -3.01
N ARG A 229 32.99 11.63 -1.84
CA ARG A 229 31.85 12.28 -1.19
C ARG A 229 31.53 13.53 -2.01
N GLY A 230 30.38 13.53 -2.69
CA GLY A 230 29.79 14.76 -3.22
C GLY A 230 29.23 14.63 -4.63
N ALA A 231 28.02 14.10 -4.75
CA ALA A 231 27.09 14.40 -5.86
C ALA A 231 25.70 13.82 -5.54
N SER A 232 25.11 14.22 -4.42
CA SER A 232 23.68 14.04 -4.17
C SER A 232 23.23 15.16 -3.23
N LYS A 233 23.23 16.38 -3.76
CA LYS A 233 22.66 17.57 -3.10
C LYS A 233 22.02 18.59 -4.06
N THR A 234 22.10 18.40 -5.38
CA THR A 234 21.67 19.42 -6.35
C THR A 234 20.48 19.05 -7.24
N ALA A 235 19.82 17.91 -7.01
CA ALA A 235 18.55 17.57 -7.67
C ALA A 235 17.31 17.80 -6.80
N SER A 236 17.50 18.10 -5.51
CA SER A 236 16.44 18.32 -4.52
C SER A 236 16.09 19.80 -4.30
N GLU A 237 16.88 20.74 -4.84
CA GLU A 237 16.73 22.18 -4.58
C GLU A 237 16.18 22.99 -5.78
N ASN A 238 16.02 22.37 -6.96
CA ASN A 238 15.47 23.05 -8.15
C ASN A 238 14.02 22.65 -8.49
N LEU A 239 13.37 21.80 -7.68
CA LEU A 239 11.94 21.46 -7.82
C LEU A 239 11.03 22.33 -6.94
N SER A 240 11.61 23.20 -6.12
CA SER A 240 10.92 24.04 -5.14
C SER A 240 10.67 25.48 -5.59
N GLN A 241 11.05 25.86 -6.82
CA GLN A 241 10.96 27.27 -7.27
C GLN A 241 9.95 27.57 -8.39
N GLU A 242 9.22 26.60 -8.94
CA GLU A 242 8.20 26.87 -9.98
C GLU A 242 6.78 26.41 -9.63
N VAL A 243 6.51 26.03 -8.38
CA VAL A 243 5.16 25.59 -7.95
C VAL A 243 4.59 26.47 -6.84
N GLU A 244 4.48 27.78 -7.11
CA GLU A 244 3.39 28.63 -6.59
C GLU A 244 3.29 29.92 -7.43
N PRO A 245 2.07 30.36 -7.83
CA PRO A 245 0.86 30.33 -7.02
C PRO A 245 -0.39 29.78 -7.74
N LEU A 246 -0.61 28.46 -7.73
CA LEU A 246 -1.83 27.85 -8.32
C LEU A 246 -3.00 27.72 -7.32
N ILE A 247 -2.75 27.81 -6.01
CA ILE A 247 -3.82 27.94 -5.00
C ILE A 247 -4.59 29.26 -5.17
N SER A 248 -3.93 30.31 -5.70
CA SER A 248 -4.54 31.62 -5.90
C SER A 248 -5.62 31.65 -6.99
N VAL A 249 -5.58 30.72 -7.96
CA VAL A 249 -6.52 30.67 -9.09
C VAL A 249 -7.82 29.95 -8.69
N ALA A 250 -7.75 28.95 -7.81
CA ALA A 250 -8.95 28.29 -7.27
C ALA A 250 -9.76 29.20 -6.32
N GLN A 251 -9.08 30.10 -5.61
CA GLN A 251 -9.68 31.04 -4.66
C GLN A 251 -10.34 32.26 -5.31
N THR A 252 -9.99 32.64 -6.54
CA THR A 252 -10.30 33.99 -7.06
C THR A 252 -11.71 34.21 -7.62
N LYS A 253 -12.61 33.20 -7.66
CA LYS A 253 -14.00 33.42 -8.13
C LYS A 253 -15.08 32.56 -7.48
N ARG A 254 -14.93 32.09 -6.23
CA ARG A 254 -16.11 31.71 -5.43
C ARG A 254 -16.51 32.94 -4.63
N ASN A 255 -17.67 33.52 -4.94
CA ASN A 255 -18.28 34.52 -4.08
C ASN A 255 -18.45 33.86 -2.70
N ASP A 256 -17.65 34.25 -1.71
CA ASP A 256 -17.69 33.79 -0.31
C ASP A 256 -19.03 34.04 0.41
N LYS A 257 -20.05 34.48 -0.33
CA LYS A 257 -21.41 34.76 0.14
C LYS A 257 -22.42 33.63 -0.12
N VAL A 258 -22.01 32.47 -0.66
CA VAL A 258 -22.97 31.41 -1.05
C VAL A 258 -22.68 30.13 -0.27
N GLU A 259 -23.55 29.82 0.70
CA GLU A 259 -23.89 28.53 1.35
C GLU A 259 -22.79 27.52 1.74
N GLY A 260 -21.80 27.22 0.88
CA GLY A 260 -20.66 26.33 1.18
C GLY A 260 -19.83 26.79 2.39
N GLY A 261 -19.68 28.10 2.61
CA GLY A 261 -19.03 28.64 3.81
C GLY A 261 -19.79 28.36 5.11
N ALA A 262 -21.13 28.21 5.05
CA ALA A 262 -21.94 27.84 6.21
C ALA A 262 -21.84 26.33 6.51
N LEU A 263 -21.79 25.51 5.47
CA LEU A 263 -21.56 24.06 5.59
C LEU A 263 -20.17 23.74 6.14
N MET A 264 -19.14 24.43 5.63
CA MET A 264 -17.77 24.26 6.14
C MET A 264 -17.70 24.52 7.64
N LYS A 265 -18.44 25.49 8.19
CA LYS A 265 -18.48 25.75 9.65
C LYS A 265 -19.12 24.62 10.47
N ARG A 266 -20.03 23.85 9.89
CA ARG A 266 -20.66 22.68 10.52
C ARG A 266 -19.82 21.42 10.36
N ALA A 267 -19.06 21.34 9.26
CA ALA A 267 -18.24 20.19 8.93
C ALA A 267 -17.04 20.05 9.88
N LYS A 268 -16.69 18.80 10.19
CA LYS A 268 -15.59 18.42 11.07
C LYS A 268 -14.26 18.37 10.30
N PRO A 269 -13.18 18.97 10.80
CA PRO A 269 -11.87 18.85 10.17
C PRO A 269 -11.29 17.43 10.29
N LEU A 270 -10.62 16.98 9.23
CA LEU A 270 -9.83 15.76 9.24
C LEU A 270 -8.36 16.06 9.55
N SER A 271 -7.80 15.27 10.46
CA SER A 271 -6.36 15.30 10.75
C SER A 271 -5.56 14.53 9.69
N THR A 272 -4.25 14.76 9.61
CA THR A 272 -3.37 13.94 8.75
C THR A 272 -3.38 12.46 9.13
N VAL A 273 -3.55 12.15 10.42
CA VAL A 273 -3.71 10.77 10.92
C VAL A 273 -5.02 10.18 10.43
N SER A 274 -6.11 10.94 10.51
CA SER A 274 -7.43 10.52 10.01
C SER A 274 -7.39 10.22 8.51
N ILE A 275 -6.69 11.04 7.72
CA ILE A 275 -6.53 10.79 6.28
C ILE A 275 -5.73 9.51 6.02
N GLY A 276 -4.66 9.27 6.79
CA GLY A 276 -3.91 8.02 6.70
C GLY A 276 -4.75 6.80 7.05
N ASP A 277 -5.58 6.90 8.09
CA ASP A 277 -6.52 5.86 8.49
C ASP A 277 -7.61 5.63 7.41
N ILE A 278 -8.18 6.70 6.84
CA ILE A 278 -9.12 6.60 5.72
C ILE A 278 -8.47 5.88 4.54
N ALA A 279 -7.22 6.20 4.18
CA ALA A 279 -6.52 5.57 3.07
C ALA A 279 -6.33 4.06 3.27
N LEU A 280 -5.99 3.63 4.50
CA LEU A 280 -5.88 2.21 4.84
C LEU A 280 -7.24 1.51 4.77
N GLY A 281 -8.30 2.12 5.31
CA GLY A 281 -9.66 1.58 5.23
C GLY A 281 -10.22 1.51 3.81
N ALA A 282 -9.96 2.54 3.00
CA ALA A 282 -10.31 2.58 1.58
C ALA A 282 -9.64 1.45 0.79
N GLY A 283 -8.41 1.06 1.16
CA GLY A 283 -7.74 -0.11 0.61
C GLY A 283 -8.51 -1.41 0.88
N LEU A 284 -9.07 -1.57 2.09
CA LEU A 284 -9.90 -2.73 2.45
C LEU A 284 -11.27 -2.70 1.73
N LEU A 285 -11.93 -1.55 1.68
CA LEU A 285 -13.22 -1.36 1.00
C LEU A 285 -13.10 -1.42 -0.53
N GLY A 286 -11.88 -1.32 -1.07
CA GLY A 286 -11.60 -1.47 -2.49
C GLY A 286 -11.98 -2.84 -3.05
N SER A 287 -12.02 -3.91 -2.23
CA SER A 287 -12.35 -5.27 -2.70
C SER A 287 -11.50 -5.71 -3.92
N GLY A 288 -10.25 -5.24 -4.01
CA GLY A 288 -9.34 -5.44 -5.15
C GLY A 288 -9.50 -4.45 -6.32
N GLY A 289 -10.48 -3.55 -6.27
CA GLY A 289 -10.73 -2.48 -7.24
C GLY A 289 -10.57 -1.05 -6.67
N GLY A 290 -11.02 -0.05 -7.43
CA GLY A 290 -11.00 1.37 -7.04
C GLY A 290 -9.63 2.08 -7.14
N GLY A 291 -8.59 1.36 -7.56
CA GLY A 291 -7.22 1.89 -7.68
C GLY A 291 -6.53 2.07 -6.32
N SER A 292 -5.23 2.37 -6.36
CA SER A 292 -4.44 2.57 -5.13
C SER A 292 -4.87 3.84 -4.39
N PRO A 293 -5.18 3.78 -3.07
CA PRO A 293 -5.52 4.97 -2.30
C PRO A 293 -4.31 5.88 -2.03
N VAL A 294 -3.09 5.42 -2.35
CA VAL A 294 -1.83 6.10 -1.99
C VAL A 294 -1.74 7.49 -2.61
N LEU A 295 -2.04 7.62 -3.90
CA LEU A 295 -1.92 8.91 -4.58
C LEU A 295 -2.91 9.94 -4.00
N GLY A 296 -4.19 9.59 -3.90
CA GLY A 296 -5.21 10.46 -3.29
C GLY A 296 -4.86 10.85 -1.86
N HIS A 297 -4.32 9.92 -1.07
CA HIS A 297 -3.78 10.19 0.26
C HIS A 297 -2.65 11.23 0.23
N GLN A 298 -1.65 11.09 -0.64
CA GLN A 298 -0.55 12.05 -0.74
C GLN A 298 -1.04 13.45 -1.18
N LEU A 299 -1.99 13.51 -2.12
CA LEU A 299 -2.62 14.76 -2.55
C LEU A 299 -3.34 15.45 -1.38
N ALA A 300 -4.11 14.71 -0.60
CA ALA A 300 -4.82 15.22 0.57
C ALA A 300 -3.87 15.73 1.67
N LEU A 301 -2.79 14.99 1.97
CA LEU A 301 -1.76 15.44 2.90
C LEU A 301 -1.06 16.71 2.41
N ASN A 302 -0.76 16.78 1.11
CA ASN A 302 -0.13 17.94 0.51
C ASN A 302 -1.02 19.19 0.58
N ALA A 303 -2.34 19.04 0.37
CA ALA A 303 -3.29 20.14 0.54
C ALA A 303 -3.26 20.72 1.96
N ILE A 304 -3.27 19.86 2.99
CA ILE A 304 -3.15 20.31 4.39
C ILE A 304 -1.81 21.01 4.64
N LYS A 305 -0.71 20.44 4.13
CA LYS A 305 0.63 21.05 4.27
C LYS A 305 0.72 22.44 3.65
N LYS A 306 -0.02 22.69 2.56
CA LYS A 306 -0.11 24.00 1.90
C LYS A 306 -1.14 24.94 2.53
N GLY A 307 -1.65 24.62 3.72
CA GLY A 307 -2.60 25.47 4.46
C GLY A 307 -4.06 25.30 4.06
N GLY A 308 -4.38 24.34 3.18
CA GLY A 308 -5.74 23.94 2.90
C GLY A 308 -6.35 23.18 4.09
N GLU A 309 -7.67 23.07 4.09
CA GLU A 309 -8.41 22.30 5.10
C GLU A 309 -9.29 21.26 4.41
N ILE A 310 -9.38 20.07 5.00
CA ILE A 310 -10.28 19.00 4.55
C ILE A 310 -11.30 18.80 5.66
N ARG A 311 -12.59 18.93 5.32
CA ARG A 311 -13.69 18.76 6.26
C ARG A 311 -14.70 17.73 5.78
N THR A 312 -15.30 17.02 6.72
CA THR A 312 -16.38 16.07 6.47
C THR A 312 -17.67 16.50 7.17
N ILE A 313 -18.81 16.28 6.53
CA ILE A 313 -20.14 16.56 7.10
C ILE A 313 -20.95 15.28 7.15
N SER A 314 -21.60 15.00 8.28
CA SER A 314 -22.49 13.84 8.37
C SER A 314 -23.75 14.04 7.52
N LEU A 315 -24.35 12.96 7.04
CA LEU A 315 -25.64 13.05 6.33
C LEU A 315 -26.74 13.69 7.17
N ASP A 316 -26.73 13.51 8.50
CA ASP A 316 -27.77 14.05 9.38
C ASP A 316 -27.67 15.58 9.50
N GLU A 317 -26.46 16.13 9.44
CA GLU A 317 -26.18 17.57 9.54
C GLU A 317 -26.26 18.30 8.20
N LEU A 318 -26.38 17.54 7.09
CA LEU A 318 -26.53 18.07 5.75
C LEU A 318 -27.91 18.76 5.62
N PRO A 319 -27.98 20.05 5.25
CA PRO A 319 -29.22 20.75 4.95
C PRO A 319 -29.97 20.07 3.82
N ASP A 320 -31.29 20.04 3.93
CA ASP A 320 -32.18 19.37 2.97
C ASP A 320 -32.06 19.92 1.54
N ASP A 321 -31.75 21.20 1.39
CA ASP A 321 -31.60 21.91 0.12
C ASP A 321 -30.15 21.99 -0.38
N ALA A 322 -29.19 21.37 0.32
CA ALA A 322 -27.78 21.38 -0.08
C ALA A 322 -27.57 20.73 -1.45
N ARG A 323 -26.73 21.32 -2.30
CA ARG A 323 -26.44 20.81 -3.65
C ARG A 323 -25.23 19.89 -3.61
N VAL A 324 -25.49 18.59 -3.57
CA VAL A 324 -24.50 17.53 -3.52
C VAL A 324 -24.27 16.98 -4.92
N VAL A 325 -23.03 16.62 -5.24
CA VAL A 325 -22.69 15.93 -6.50
C VAL A 325 -21.84 14.70 -6.20
N VAL A 326 -22.07 13.63 -6.97
CA VAL A 326 -21.20 12.45 -6.94
C VAL A 326 -19.91 12.77 -7.69
N PHE A 327 -18.78 12.51 -7.04
CA PHE A 327 -17.46 12.80 -7.58
C PHE A 327 -16.52 11.59 -7.51
N GLY A 328 -15.73 11.41 -8.56
CA GLY A 328 -14.71 10.37 -8.66
C GLY A 328 -13.81 10.55 -9.88
N ALA A 329 -13.02 9.52 -10.17
CA ALA A 329 -12.16 9.42 -11.34
C ALA A 329 -12.45 8.13 -12.13
N MET A 330 -12.25 8.20 -13.44
CA MET A 330 -12.35 7.07 -14.37
C MET A 330 -11.08 7.05 -15.22
N GLY A 331 -10.48 5.87 -15.38
CA GLY A 331 -9.30 5.72 -16.20
C GLY A 331 -8.43 4.53 -15.83
N SER A 332 -7.26 4.46 -16.44
CA SER A 332 -6.28 3.40 -16.20
C SER A 332 -5.39 3.73 -15.00
N PRO A 333 -5.29 2.83 -13.99
CA PRO A 333 -4.33 2.99 -12.89
C PRO A 333 -2.88 3.16 -13.36
N VAL A 334 -2.47 2.44 -14.42
CA VAL A 334 -1.11 2.54 -14.97
C VAL A 334 -0.82 3.94 -15.48
N VAL A 335 -1.79 4.57 -16.14
CA VAL A 335 -1.64 5.97 -16.61
C VAL A 335 -1.55 6.92 -15.43
N VAL A 336 -2.29 6.67 -14.34
CA VAL A 336 -2.21 7.48 -13.11
C VAL A 336 -0.85 7.34 -12.41
N ASP A 337 -0.26 6.14 -12.43
CA ASP A 337 1.06 5.88 -11.85
C ASP A 337 2.19 6.59 -12.62
N GLU A 338 2.07 6.72 -13.95
CA GLU A 338 3.06 7.43 -14.78
C GLU A 338 2.80 8.94 -14.90
N ARG A 339 1.53 9.34 -14.98
CA ARG A 339 1.11 10.74 -15.08
C ARG A 339 0.56 11.20 -13.74
N VAL A 340 1.42 11.87 -12.97
CA VAL A 340 1.00 12.59 -11.77
C VAL A 340 -0.12 13.57 -12.14
N PRO A 341 -1.34 13.45 -11.57
CA PRO A 341 -2.45 14.33 -11.87
C PRO A 341 -2.09 15.79 -11.61
N ALA A 342 -2.50 16.67 -12.51
CA ALA A 342 -2.15 18.09 -12.48
C ALA A 342 -3.01 18.89 -11.49
N PHE A 343 -3.71 18.23 -10.57
CA PHE A 343 -4.58 18.81 -9.54
C PHE A 343 -5.87 19.47 -10.08
N ASP A 344 -5.83 20.02 -11.29
CA ASP A 344 -6.92 20.78 -11.91
C ASP A 344 -8.06 19.91 -12.46
N GLU A 345 -7.83 18.61 -12.71
CA GLU A 345 -8.82 17.71 -13.32
C GLU A 345 -10.17 17.75 -12.58
N GLY A 346 -10.13 17.53 -11.26
CA GLY A 346 -11.32 17.49 -10.42
C GLY A 346 -11.99 18.86 -10.30
N ILE A 347 -11.20 19.92 -10.15
CA ILE A 347 -11.71 21.30 -10.07
C ILE A 347 -12.44 21.65 -11.37
N MET A 348 -11.83 21.40 -12.52
CA MET A 348 -12.39 21.71 -13.83
C MET A 348 -13.62 20.85 -14.16
N ALA A 349 -13.66 19.59 -13.72
CA ALA A 349 -14.85 18.75 -13.86
C ALA A 349 -16.03 19.34 -13.07
N ILE A 350 -15.80 19.76 -11.82
CA ILE A 350 -16.83 20.41 -11.01
C ILE A 350 -17.26 21.76 -11.62
N ARG A 351 -16.33 22.56 -12.15
CA ARG A 351 -16.69 23.84 -12.80
C ARG A 351 -17.53 23.64 -14.07
N GLU A 352 -17.21 22.65 -14.89
CA GLU A 352 -18.01 22.34 -16.08
C GLU A 352 -19.39 21.79 -15.68
N PHE A 353 -19.46 21.03 -14.58
CA PHE A 353 -20.72 20.59 -13.99
C PHE A 353 -21.56 21.79 -13.49
N GLU A 354 -21.00 22.69 -12.69
CA GLU A 354 -21.66 23.89 -12.17
C GLU A 354 -22.18 24.79 -13.31
N LYS A 355 -21.41 24.92 -14.39
CA LYS A 355 -21.80 25.68 -15.59
C LYS A 355 -23.02 25.10 -16.28
N LYS A 356 -23.11 23.77 -16.42
CA LYS A 356 -24.30 23.11 -16.99
C LYS A 356 -25.48 23.15 -16.04
N HIS A 357 -25.25 22.90 -14.75
CA HIS A 357 -26.29 22.83 -13.72
C HIS A 357 -26.85 24.21 -13.36
N GLY A 358 -26.07 25.28 -13.57
CA GLY A 358 -26.47 26.67 -13.30
C GLY A 358 -26.38 27.08 -11.83
N LYS A 359 -25.87 26.21 -10.95
CA LYS A 359 -25.67 26.47 -9.52
C LYS A 359 -24.34 25.89 -9.05
N ASN A 360 -23.79 26.49 -7.98
CA ASN A 360 -22.57 25.99 -7.35
C ASN A 360 -22.85 24.69 -6.58
N VAL A 361 -21.83 23.83 -6.52
CA VAL A 361 -21.85 22.60 -5.70
C VAL A 361 -21.48 22.97 -4.26
N ASP A 362 -22.30 22.53 -3.31
CA ASP A 362 -22.18 22.83 -1.89
C ASP A 362 -21.39 21.76 -1.12
N ALA A 363 -21.45 20.50 -1.56
CA ALA A 363 -20.67 19.39 -0.98
C ALA A 363 -20.41 18.27 -2.02
N LEU A 364 -19.34 17.51 -1.83
CA LEU A 364 -19.07 16.30 -2.63
C LEU A 364 -19.51 15.05 -1.88
N VAL A 365 -20.08 14.08 -2.58
CA VAL A 365 -20.20 12.70 -2.08
C VAL A 365 -19.35 11.77 -2.94
N LEU A 366 -18.77 10.76 -2.31
CA LEU A 366 -17.86 9.83 -2.96
C LEU A 366 -18.63 8.92 -3.93
N ALA A 367 -18.11 8.71 -5.14
CA ALA A 367 -18.66 7.70 -6.04
C ALA A 367 -18.61 6.30 -5.43
N GLU A 368 -17.50 5.97 -4.74
CA GLU A 368 -17.30 4.70 -4.06
C GLU A 368 -16.39 4.86 -2.84
N GLY A 369 -16.63 4.06 -1.79
CA GLY A 369 -15.85 4.07 -0.56
C GLY A 369 -14.47 3.41 -0.64
N GLY A 370 -14.11 2.85 -1.80
CA GLY A 370 -12.88 2.09 -2.02
C GLY A 370 -11.79 2.84 -2.79
N GLY A 371 -10.52 2.50 -2.51
CA GLY A 371 -9.38 2.91 -3.32
C GLY A 371 -9.16 4.42 -3.46
N MET A 372 -8.75 4.84 -4.66
CA MET A 372 -8.45 6.24 -4.97
C MET A 372 -9.71 7.12 -4.97
N ASN A 373 -10.86 6.57 -5.36
CA ASN A 373 -12.13 7.31 -5.39
C ASN A 373 -12.67 7.65 -3.99
N CYS A 374 -12.10 7.08 -2.94
CA CYS A 374 -12.35 7.49 -1.55
C CYS A 374 -11.43 8.65 -1.11
N THR A 375 -10.17 8.64 -1.54
CA THR A 375 -9.14 9.57 -1.03
C THR A 375 -8.93 10.81 -1.90
N TYR A 376 -9.03 10.68 -3.23
CA TYR A 376 -8.89 11.79 -4.18
C TYR A 376 -9.95 12.89 -3.99
N PRO A 377 -11.24 12.60 -3.71
CA PRO A 377 -12.23 13.64 -3.47
C PRO A 377 -11.91 14.54 -2.28
N LEU A 378 -11.19 14.05 -1.27
CA LEU A 378 -10.75 14.85 -0.12
C LEU A 378 -9.88 16.03 -0.57
N PHE A 379 -8.96 15.78 -1.50
CA PHE A 379 -8.11 16.81 -2.10
C PHE A 379 -8.94 17.84 -2.88
N VAL A 380 -9.84 17.37 -3.76
CA VAL A 380 -10.65 18.24 -4.61
C VAL A 380 -11.61 19.11 -3.79
N ALA A 381 -12.22 18.54 -2.75
CA ALA A 381 -13.07 19.27 -1.81
C ALA A 381 -12.30 20.38 -1.08
N SER A 382 -11.06 20.10 -0.66
CA SER A 382 -10.17 21.11 -0.06
C SER A 382 -9.87 22.26 -1.02
N ALA A 383 -9.53 21.94 -2.27
CA ALA A 383 -9.21 22.95 -3.28
C ALA A 383 -10.42 23.84 -3.62
N LEU A 384 -11.63 23.29 -3.53
CA LEU A 384 -12.88 24.00 -3.76
C LEU A 384 -13.44 24.69 -2.50
N ASN A 385 -12.88 24.43 -1.32
CA ASN A 385 -13.37 24.90 -0.02
C ASN A 385 -14.84 24.47 0.26
N ILE A 386 -15.14 23.19 0.04
CA ILE A 386 -16.42 22.55 0.37
C ILE A 386 -16.18 21.25 1.15
N PRO A 387 -17.14 20.79 1.97
CA PRO A 387 -16.98 19.54 2.70
C PRO A 387 -17.24 18.32 1.80
N VAL A 388 -16.69 17.19 2.23
CA VAL A 388 -17.07 15.86 1.75
C VAL A 388 -18.16 15.30 2.67
N VAL A 389 -19.26 14.81 2.10
CA VAL A 389 -20.30 14.12 2.85
C VAL A 389 -19.76 12.77 3.33
N ASP A 390 -19.95 12.44 4.61
CA ASP A 390 -19.63 11.12 5.18
C ASP A 390 -20.63 10.06 4.70
N ALA A 391 -20.53 9.76 3.41
CA ALA A 391 -21.30 8.79 2.67
C ALA A 391 -20.59 8.50 1.34
N ASP A 392 -20.97 7.38 0.72
CA ASP A 392 -20.62 7.10 -0.66
C ASP A 392 -21.79 6.43 -1.38
N CYS A 393 -21.64 6.23 -2.69
CA CYS A 393 -22.72 5.72 -3.52
C CYS A 393 -22.61 4.22 -3.82
N MET A 394 -21.69 3.46 -3.22
CA MET A 394 -21.51 2.02 -3.48
C MET A 394 -21.20 1.16 -2.24
N GLY A 395 -20.70 1.74 -1.15
CA GLY A 395 -20.17 1.08 0.05
C GLY A 395 -18.78 0.44 -0.16
N ARG A 396 -18.50 0.00 -1.38
CA ARG A 396 -17.23 -0.63 -1.78
C ARG A 396 -16.93 -0.26 -3.23
N ALA A 397 -15.80 -0.69 -3.76
CA ALA A 397 -15.55 -0.47 -5.18
C ALA A 397 -16.38 -1.40 -6.07
N PHE A 398 -16.92 -0.85 -7.16
CA PHE A 398 -17.55 -1.58 -8.25
C PHE A 398 -17.07 -1.06 -9.61
N PRO A 399 -17.12 -1.89 -10.66
CA PRO A 399 -16.49 -1.58 -11.94
C PRO A 399 -17.19 -0.46 -12.75
N GLY A 400 -18.51 -0.29 -12.62
CA GLY A 400 -19.29 0.65 -13.43
C GLY A 400 -19.90 1.81 -12.63
N ILE A 401 -19.92 3.00 -13.22
CA ILE A 401 -20.55 4.19 -12.62
C ILE A 401 -22.08 4.06 -12.53
N HIS A 402 -22.69 3.20 -13.34
CA HIS A 402 -24.11 2.86 -13.21
C HIS A 402 -24.42 1.97 -11.99
N MET A 403 -23.42 1.42 -11.30
CA MET A 403 -23.63 0.55 -10.13
C MET A 403 -23.82 1.31 -8.82
N VAL A 404 -23.87 2.64 -8.88
CA VAL A 404 -24.10 3.51 -7.71
C VAL A 404 -25.56 3.49 -7.25
N THR A 405 -25.79 3.64 -5.94
CA THR A 405 -27.11 3.62 -5.32
C THR A 405 -28.06 4.71 -5.81
N PRO A 406 -27.63 5.94 -6.18
CA PRO A 406 -28.53 6.89 -6.83
C PRO A 406 -29.08 6.41 -8.17
N ASN A 407 -28.41 5.50 -8.89
CA ASN A 407 -28.99 4.91 -10.11
C ASN A 407 -30.21 4.02 -9.80
N ILE A 408 -30.35 3.51 -8.57
CA ILE A 408 -31.47 2.67 -8.16
C ILE A 408 -32.64 3.52 -7.66
N TYR A 409 -32.36 4.54 -6.86
CA TYR A 409 -33.39 5.34 -6.17
C TYR A 409 -33.69 6.68 -6.82
N GLY A 410 -32.76 7.18 -7.62
CA GLY A 410 -32.80 8.49 -8.23
C GLY A 410 -33.80 8.53 -9.37
N ASN A 411 -34.51 9.65 -9.47
CA ASN A 411 -35.39 9.94 -10.59
C ASN A 411 -34.80 11.13 -11.35
N PHE A 412 -33.72 10.89 -12.07
CA PHE A 412 -33.00 11.96 -12.77
C PHE A 412 -33.68 12.27 -14.11
N GLU A 413 -34.14 13.52 -14.27
CA GLU A 413 -34.71 13.99 -15.55
C GLU A 413 -33.65 14.11 -16.65
N GLN A 414 -32.38 14.31 -16.29
CA GLN A 414 -31.26 14.41 -17.23
C GLN A 414 -30.04 13.64 -16.73
N HIS A 415 -29.59 12.71 -17.57
CA HIS A 415 -28.43 11.87 -17.33
C HIS A 415 -27.18 12.49 -17.95
N PHE A 416 -26.39 13.21 -17.17
CA PHE A 416 -25.15 13.81 -17.65
C PHE A 416 -23.98 13.67 -16.67
N ALA A 417 -22.78 13.73 -17.21
CA ALA A 417 -21.53 13.79 -16.46
C ALA A 417 -20.61 14.84 -17.06
N ALA A 418 -19.99 15.66 -16.21
CA ALA A 418 -18.88 16.51 -16.62
C ALA A 418 -17.57 15.76 -16.40
N LEU A 419 -16.75 15.65 -17.45
CA LEU A 419 -15.46 14.98 -17.43
C LEU A 419 -14.35 16.00 -17.67
N SER A 420 -13.19 15.82 -17.03
CA SER A 420 -12.02 16.65 -17.29
C SER A 420 -10.70 15.88 -17.13
N ASN A 421 -9.74 16.19 -18.00
CA ASN A 421 -8.34 15.75 -17.91
C ASN A 421 -7.38 16.88 -17.49
N GLY A 422 -7.91 18.00 -16.98
CA GLY A 422 -7.13 19.14 -16.47
C GLY A 422 -6.66 20.12 -17.55
N ARG A 423 -6.89 19.79 -18.84
CA ARG A 423 -6.67 20.70 -19.98
C ARG A 423 -7.97 20.99 -20.71
N THR A 424 -8.84 19.99 -20.79
CA THR A 424 -10.12 20.06 -21.49
C THR A 424 -11.18 19.42 -20.61
N SER A 425 -12.32 20.11 -20.51
CA SER A 425 -13.54 19.59 -19.91
C SER A 425 -14.57 19.34 -20.99
N VAL A 426 -15.33 18.25 -20.85
CA VAL A 426 -16.44 17.92 -21.76
C VAL A 426 -17.66 17.53 -20.95
N LEU A 427 -18.83 17.85 -21.48
CA LEU A 427 -20.10 17.40 -20.94
C LEU A 427 -20.60 16.21 -21.75
N ILE A 428 -20.83 15.08 -21.09
CA ILE A 428 -21.39 13.87 -21.70
C ILE A 428 -22.84 13.73 -21.28
N GLN A 429 -23.73 13.52 -22.26
CA GLN A 429 -25.15 13.27 -22.06
C GLN A 429 -25.47 11.81 -22.43
N GLY A 430 -26.21 11.11 -21.57
CA GLY A 430 -26.79 9.80 -21.87
C GLY A 430 -27.80 9.88 -23.01
N ASP A 431 -27.98 8.77 -23.74
CA ASP A 431 -28.94 8.67 -24.85
C ASP A 431 -30.36 8.31 -24.41
N ASP A 432 -30.48 7.80 -23.18
CA ASP A 432 -31.69 7.24 -22.60
C ASP A 432 -31.78 7.61 -21.12
N ASP A 433 -32.85 7.15 -20.47
CA ASP A 433 -33.06 7.28 -19.03
C ASP A 433 -32.20 6.29 -18.22
N SER A 434 -31.10 5.76 -18.81
CA SER A 434 -30.19 4.81 -18.17
C SER A 434 -28.78 5.38 -18.07
N PHE A 435 -28.20 5.26 -16.87
CA PHE A 435 -26.78 5.58 -16.66
C PHE A 435 -25.81 4.66 -17.41
N SER A 436 -26.29 3.57 -18.02
CA SER A 436 -25.45 2.67 -18.83
C SER A 436 -24.99 3.32 -20.15
N SER A 437 -25.86 4.11 -20.80
CA SER A 437 -25.49 4.85 -22.01
C SER A 437 -24.48 5.96 -21.68
N LEU A 438 -24.70 6.66 -20.56
CA LEU A 438 -23.79 7.66 -20.03
C LEU A 438 -22.40 7.06 -19.76
N GLU A 439 -22.35 5.90 -19.10
CA GLU A 439 -21.09 5.20 -18.84
C GLU A 439 -20.33 4.85 -20.12
N THR A 440 -21.03 4.28 -21.10
CA THR A 440 -20.41 3.88 -22.37
C THR A 440 -19.76 5.09 -23.07
N LYS A 441 -20.46 6.24 -23.07
CA LYS A 441 -19.92 7.47 -23.66
C LYS A 441 -18.81 8.08 -22.83
N ALA A 442 -18.94 8.09 -21.50
CA ALA A 442 -17.92 8.59 -20.59
C ALA A 442 -16.61 7.80 -20.77
N ARG A 443 -16.66 6.46 -20.85
CA ARG A 443 -15.49 5.61 -21.12
C ARG A 443 -14.81 5.94 -22.45
N LYS A 444 -15.58 6.17 -23.52
CA LYS A 444 -15.05 6.60 -24.83
C LYS A 444 -14.38 7.97 -24.74
N ALA A 445 -15.04 8.93 -24.09
CA ALA A 445 -14.47 10.26 -23.88
C ALA A 445 -13.17 10.20 -23.05
N THR A 446 -13.07 9.30 -22.07
CA THR A 446 -11.84 9.08 -21.30
C THR A 446 -10.68 8.65 -22.19
N ILE A 447 -10.92 7.80 -23.20
CA ILE A 447 -9.89 7.43 -24.19
C ILE A 447 -9.41 8.66 -24.96
N ASP A 448 -10.35 9.44 -25.50
CA ASP A 448 -10.03 10.63 -26.29
C ASP A 448 -9.33 11.72 -25.45
N LEU A 449 -9.60 11.75 -24.14
CA LEU A 449 -9.02 12.69 -23.18
C LEU A 449 -7.69 12.21 -22.57
N GLY A 450 -7.11 11.11 -23.07
CA GLY A 450 -5.78 10.66 -22.68
C GLY A 450 -5.76 9.69 -21.50
N GLY A 451 -6.83 8.90 -21.34
CA GLY A 451 -6.86 7.68 -20.53
C GLY A 451 -7.24 7.83 -19.07
N VAL A 452 -7.30 9.06 -18.54
CA VAL A 452 -7.76 9.34 -17.17
C VAL A 452 -8.52 10.66 -17.16
N VAL A 453 -9.67 10.66 -16.49
CA VAL A 453 -10.50 11.85 -16.25
C VAL A 453 -11.05 11.86 -14.83
N SER A 454 -11.25 13.06 -14.29
CA SER A 454 -12.19 13.27 -13.18
C SER A 454 -13.61 13.39 -13.72
N LEU A 455 -14.60 12.91 -12.96
CA LEU A 455 -16.00 13.03 -13.31
C LEU A 455 -16.86 13.56 -12.16
N ALA A 456 -17.81 14.41 -12.51
CA ALA A 456 -18.87 14.91 -11.63
C ALA A 456 -20.23 14.61 -12.28
N PHE A 457 -21.13 13.97 -11.54
CA PHE A 457 -22.40 13.47 -12.06
C PHE A 457 -23.45 13.32 -10.94
N MET A 458 -24.70 13.04 -11.31
CA MET A 458 -25.82 12.81 -10.37
C MET A 458 -25.99 13.95 -9.34
N PRO A 459 -26.47 15.14 -9.75
CA PRO A 459 -26.81 16.21 -8.81
C PRO A 459 -27.91 15.75 -7.86
N MET A 460 -27.76 16.03 -6.57
CA MET A 460 -28.73 15.71 -5.53
C MET A 460 -28.94 16.91 -4.61
N SER A 461 -30.16 17.06 -4.10
CA SER A 461 -30.44 17.81 -2.88
C SER A 461 -29.96 17.04 -1.64
N GLY A 462 -29.90 17.69 -0.47
CA GLY A 462 -29.55 17.00 0.77
C GLY A 462 -30.59 15.95 1.18
N VAL A 463 -31.88 16.17 0.90
CA VAL A 463 -32.93 15.15 1.09
C VAL A 463 -32.64 13.90 0.26
N GLU A 464 -32.28 14.10 -1.01
CA GLU A 464 -31.95 13.01 -1.93
C GLU A 464 -30.68 12.30 -1.50
N ALA A 465 -29.62 13.04 -1.12
CA ALA A 465 -28.39 12.44 -0.60
C ALA A 465 -28.64 11.55 0.63
N LYS A 466 -29.46 12.02 1.58
CA LYS A 466 -29.87 11.23 2.77
C LYS A 466 -30.61 9.94 2.41
N LYS A 467 -31.34 9.93 1.30
CA LYS A 467 -32.16 8.79 0.85
C LYS A 467 -31.40 7.83 -0.07
N TRP A 468 -30.51 8.36 -0.91
CA TRP A 468 -29.93 7.64 -2.05
C TRP A 468 -28.50 7.18 -1.83
N THR A 469 -27.83 7.61 -0.77
CA THR A 469 -26.42 7.27 -0.50
C THR A 469 -26.27 6.35 0.71
N ILE A 470 -25.11 5.71 0.84
CA ILE A 470 -24.79 4.80 1.95
C ILE A 470 -24.07 5.61 3.02
N LYS A 471 -24.73 5.74 4.18
CA LYS A 471 -24.27 6.56 5.30
C LYS A 471 -22.98 6.04 5.94
N GLY A 472 -22.11 6.98 6.35
CA GLY A 472 -21.03 6.76 7.31
C GLY A 472 -19.79 6.06 6.76
N THR A 473 -19.69 5.89 5.44
CA THR A 473 -18.68 5.00 4.85
C THR A 473 -17.27 5.55 4.94
N LEU A 474 -17.11 6.87 4.98
CA LEU A 474 -15.81 7.51 5.21
C LEU A 474 -15.36 7.36 6.66
N SER A 475 -16.28 7.55 7.62
CA SER A 475 -16.02 7.28 9.06
C SER A 475 -15.73 5.79 9.33
N ILE A 476 -16.38 4.89 8.60
CA ILE A 476 -16.09 3.45 8.67
C ILE A 476 -14.70 3.16 8.11
N ALA A 477 -14.33 3.74 6.96
CA ALA A 477 -12.98 3.61 6.41
C ALA A 477 -11.92 4.11 7.40
N GLU A 478 -12.12 5.29 8.01
CA GLU A 478 -11.24 5.79 9.07
C GLU A 478 -11.11 4.79 10.22
N SER A 479 -12.23 4.27 10.72
CA SER A 479 -12.23 3.36 11.87
C SER A 479 -11.58 2.01 11.55
N MET A 480 -11.80 1.48 10.34
CA MET A 480 -11.16 0.26 9.85
C MET A 480 -9.65 0.44 9.71
N GLY A 481 -9.20 1.53 9.09
CA GLY A 481 -7.77 1.80 8.92
C GLY A 481 -7.06 2.04 10.25
N LYS A 482 -7.71 2.73 11.19
CA LYS A 482 -7.21 2.85 12.56
C LYS A 482 -7.05 1.49 13.23
N ALA A 483 -8.04 0.60 13.11
CA ALA A 483 -7.95 -0.75 13.68
C ALA A 483 -6.79 -1.54 13.09
N VAL A 484 -6.59 -1.47 11.77
CA VAL A 484 -5.43 -2.10 11.10
C VAL A 484 -4.11 -1.53 11.61
N ARG A 485 -3.97 -0.20 11.64
CA ARG A 485 -2.75 0.46 12.09
C ARG A 485 -2.42 0.18 13.56
N MET A 486 -3.42 0.14 14.43
CA MET A 486 -3.26 -0.14 15.87
C MET A 486 -2.99 -1.62 16.16
N SER A 487 -3.29 -2.51 15.22
CA SER A 487 -3.06 -3.95 15.35
C SER A 487 -1.85 -4.44 14.54
N ASP A 488 -0.99 -3.51 14.13
CA ASP A 488 0.28 -3.83 13.49
C ASP A 488 1.15 -4.68 14.44
N GLY A 489 1.81 -5.70 13.87
CA GLY A 489 2.59 -6.69 14.63
C GLY A 489 1.77 -7.74 15.42
N LEU A 490 0.43 -7.67 15.45
CA LEU A 490 -0.40 -8.70 16.11
C LEU A 490 -0.63 -9.93 15.21
N SER A 491 -1.30 -10.96 15.74
CA SER A 491 -1.73 -12.10 14.92
C SER A 491 -2.85 -11.76 13.96
N PHE A 492 -2.99 -12.55 12.89
CA PHE A 492 -4.14 -12.42 11.98
C PHE A 492 -5.47 -12.53 12.74
N ALA A 493 -5.58 -13.47 13.69
CA ALA A 493 -6.77 -13.62 14.52
C ALA A 493 -7.08 -12.35 15.33
N GLN A 494 -6.07 -11.77 15.99
CA GLN A 494 -6.21 -10.53 16.75
C GLN A 494 -6.51 -9.31 15.85
N ARG A 495 -5.89 -9.22 14.67
CA ARG A 495 -6.21 -8.18 13.68
C ARG A 495 -7.65 -8.29 13.20
N LEU A 496 -8.11 -9.51 12.91
CA LEU A 496 -9.47 -9.78 12.47
C LEU A 496 -10.48 -9.47 13.58
N GLU A 497 -10.16 -9.76 14.84
CA GLU A 497 -10.97 -9.39 16.00
C GLU A 497 -11.05 -7.87 16.18
N ALA A 498 -9.91 -7.17 16.11
CA ALA A 498 -9.85 -5.72 16.17
C ALA A 498 -10.70 -5.06 15.05
N LEU A 499 -10.61 -5.59 13.83
CA LEU A 499 -11.44 -5.15 12.71
C LEU A 499 -12.92 -5.42 12.98
N ASN A 500 -13.28 -6.63 13.41
CA ASN A 500 -14.67 -7.02 13.69
C ASN A 500 -15.33 -6.18 14.78
N LYS A 501 -14.58 -5.78 15.81
CA LYS A 501 -15.07 -4.87 16.85
C LYS A 501 -15.52 -3.52 16.28
N VAL A 502 -14.84 -3.04 15.23
CA VAL A 502 -15.23 -1.79 14.56
C VAL A 502 -16.41 -2.01 13.61
N LEU A 503 -16.54 -3.20 13.02
CA LEU A 503 -17.58 -3.49 12.04
C LEU A 503 -18.94 -3.86 12.64
N GLU A 504 -18.99 -4.29 13.91
CA GLU A 504 -20.19 -4.82 14.58
C GLU A 504 -21.43 -3.93 14.41
N ASP A 505 -21.26 -2.63 14.63
CA ASP A 505 -22.33 -1.63 14.56
C ASP A 505 -22.52 -1.00 13.18
N THR A 506 -21.76 -1.45 12.17
CA THR A 506 -21.80 -0.90 10.81
C THR A 506 -22.70 -1.72 9.89
N GLN A 507 -22.90 -1.26 8.64
CA GLN A 507 -23.56 -2.04 7.60
C GLN A 507 -22.78 -3.30 7.18
N TYR A 508 -21.47 -3.38 7.45
CA TYR A 508 -20.64 -4.54 7.08
C TYR A 508 -20.73 -5.67 8.10
N LYS A 509 -21.08 -5.37 9.36
CA LYS A 509 -21.27 -6.29 10.49
C LYS A 509 -20.04 -7.10 10.92
N LYS A 510 -19.41 -7.84 10.01
CA LYS A 510 -18.32 -8.77 10.33
C LYS A 510 -17.49 -9.12 9.11
N ALA A 511 -16.17 -9.00 9.23
CA ALA A 511 -15.19 -9.61 8.34
C ALA A 511 -14.93 -11.08 8.71
N ARG A 512 -14.72 -11.92 7.70
CA ARG A 512 -14.45 -13.36 7.87
C ARG A 512 -13.27 -13.78 6.99
N LYS A 513 -12.48 -14.73 7.49
CA LYS A 513 -11.48 -15.44 6.68
C LYS A 513 -12.22 -16.35 5.70
N ILE A 514 -12.06 -16.10 4.40
CA ILE A 514 -12.65 -16.96 3.34
C ILE A 514 -11.66 -18.03 2.93
N PHE A 515 -10.40 -17.64 2.70
CA PHE A 515 -9.28 -18.52 2.38
C PHE A 515 -7.99 -17.96 2.99
N GLU A 516 -6.97 -18.80 3.09
CA GLU A 516 -5.62 -18.48 3.53
C GLU A 516 -4.65 -19.35 2.72
N GLY A 517 -3.56 -18.77 2.25
CA GLY A 517 -2.55 -19.46 1.47
C GLY A 517 -1.59 -18.46 0.81
N ASN A 518 -0.65 -18.98 0.04
CA ASN A 518 0.33 -18.21 -0.69
C ASN A 518 -0.14 -17.90 -2.10
N ILE A 519 0.08 -16.67 -2.56
CA ILE A 519 -0.07 -16.35 -3.98
C ILE A 519 1.08 -17.03 -4.74
N ILE A 520 0.81 -18.17 -5.35
CA ILE A 520 1.81 -18.93 -6.13
C ILE A 520 1.85 -18.49 -7.60
N LYS A 521 0.77 -17.87 -8.08
CA LYS A 521 0.66 -17.41 -9.47
C LYS A 521 -0.28 -16.23 -9.57
N VAL A 522 0.12 -15.20 -10.30
CA VAL A 522 -0.78 -14.14 -10.77
C VAL A 522 -1.10 -14.44 -12.23
N ILE A 523 -2.39 -14.43 -12.56
CA ILE A 523 -2.94 -14.61 -13.90
C ILE A 523 -3.30 -13.22 -14.41
N ASN A 524 -2.40 -12.63 -15.18
CA ASN A 524 -2.73 -11.48 -16.00
C ASN A 524 -3.38 -12.01 -17.28
N SER A 525 -4.70 -11.86 -17.40
CA SER A 525 -5.38 -12.18 -18.65
C SER A 525 -5.61 -10.87 -19.42
N SER A 526 -5.30 -10.90 -20.72
CA SER A 526 -5.68 -9.86 -21.68
C SER A 526 -7.15 -9.95 -22.09
N GLN A 527 -7.94 -10.77 -21.39
CA GLN A 527 -9.35 -10.98 -21.69
C GLN A 527 -10.17 -9.89 -21.02
N GLU A 528 -10.88 -9.14 -21.86
CA GLU A 528 -11.83 -8.12 -21.46
C GLU A 528 -13.23 -8.75 -21.39
N ILE A 529 -13.91 -8.61 -20.25
CA ILE A 529 -15.32 -8.96 -20.11
C ILE A 529 -16.09 -7.67 -19.84
N SER A 530 -16.89 -7.25 -20.83
CA SER A 530 -17.78 -6.08 -20.72
C SER A 530 -17.08 -4.74 -20.40
N GLY A 531 -15.88 -4.47 -20.93
CA GLY A 531 -15.15 -3.23 -20.61
C GLY A 531 -14.10 -3.35 -19.51
N PHE A 532 -13.95 -4.55 -18.91
CA PHE A 532 -13.12 -4.76 -17.73
C PHE A 532 -12.07 -5.85 -17.93
N ASN A 533 -10.83 -5.56 -17.51
CA ASN A 533 -9.77 -6.56 -17.47
C ASN A 533 -10.10 -7.61 -16.43
N VAL A 534 -10.04 -8.86 -16.84
CA VAL A 534 -10.20 -9.99 -15.92
C VAL A 534 -8.83 -10.62 -15.70
N GLY A 535 -8.39 -10.59 -14.45
CA GLY A 535 -7.22 -11.31 -13.96
C GLY A 535 -7.60 -12.27 -12.85
N GLY A 536 -6.60 -12.97 -12.33
CA GLY A 536 -6.79 -13.84 -11.17
C GLY A 536 -5.49 -14.05 -10.43
N PHE A 537 -5.57 -14.70 -9.28
CA PHE A 537 -4.41 -15.22 -8.58
C PHE A 537 -4.76 -16.63 -8.10
N ILE A 538 -3.75 -17.51 -8.11
CA ILE A 538 -3.87 -18.85 -7.54
C ILE A 538 -3.27 -18.80 -6.14
N ILE A 539 -4.06 -19.28 -5.19
CA ILE A 539 -3.69 -19.38 -3.78
C ILE A 539 -3.59 -20.86 -3.43
N GLU A 540 -2.41 -21.26 -2.94
CA GLU A 540 -2.13 -22.60 -2.40
C GLU A 540 -1.81 -22.54 -0.90
#